data_AF-A0A1B1TCI9-F1
#
_entry.id   AF-A0A1B1TCI9-F1
#
_cell.length_a   1.000
_cell.length_b   1.000
_cell.length_c   1.000
_cell.angle_alpha   90.00
_cell.angle_beta   90.00
_cell.angle_gamma   90.00
#
_symmetry.space_group_name_H-M   'P 1'
#
loop_
_entity.id
_entity.type
_entity.pdbx_description
1 polymer ?
#
loop_
_entity_poly.entity_id
_entity_poly.type
_entity_poly.pdbx_seq_one_letter_code
_entity_poly.pdbx_strand_id
1 'polypeptide(L)' 'MVDGNRFSSKEKQNFLQPIQYNFTTFIEGDLGGQIIQITDSRLMLLPPGCRGLKGIEMEAFAASAEELGRRRL' A
#
# COMPACT_ATOMS: atom_id res chain seq x y z
N MET A 1 5.00 5.10 39.49
CA MET A 1 4.15 5.25 38.28
C MET A 1 5.10 5.27 37.09
N VAL A 2 4.84 4.42 36.10
CA VAL A 2 5.76 4.04 35.02
C VAL A 2 5.87 5.19 34.00
N ASP A 3 7.07 5.56 33.59
CA ASP A 3 7.29 6.51 32.49
C ASP A 3 6.80 5.90 31.18
N GLY A 4 5.57 6.25 30.83
CA GLY A 4 4.94 5.86 29.57
C GLY A 4 5.61 6.55 28.39
N ASN A 5 6.44 5.79 27.69
CA ASN A 5 6.57 5.85 26.23
C ASN A 5 6.91 7.24 25.62
N ARG A 6 8.00 7.89 26.04
CA ARG A 6 8.59 9.02 25.30
C ARG A 6 9.63 8.54 24.29
N PHE A 7 9.18 7.75 23.30
CA PHE A 7 9.97 7.62 22.08
C PHE A 7 9.86 8.93 21.27
N SER A 8 11.01 9.51 20.95
CA SER A 8 11.13 10.66 20.05
C SER A 8 10.54 10.33 18.67
N SER A 9 10.00 11.32 17.96
CA SER A 9 9.51 11.16 16.59
C SER A 9 10.56 10.52 15.66
N LYS A 10 11.85 10.78 15.92
CA LYS A 10 12.98 10.16 15.19
C LYS A 10 13.13 8.67 15.50
N GLU A 11 13.00 8.28 16.75
CA GLU A 11 13.11 6.87 17.16
C GLU A 11 11.90 6.05 16.66
N LYS A 12 10.70 6.64 16.71
CA LYS A 12 9.51 6.04 16.09
C LYS A 12 9.68 5.87 14.58
N GLN A 13 10.21 6.88 13.89
CA GLN A 13 10.45 6.79 12.46
C GLN A 13 11.43 5.65 12.15
N ASN A 14 12.58 5.61 12.81
CA ASN A 14 13.60 4.57 12.64
C ASN A 14 13.07 3.16 12.90
N PHE A 15 12.14 3.02 13.85
CA PHE A 15 11.50 1.75 14.15
C PHE A 15 10.50 1.32 13.06
N LEU A 16 9.75 2.27 12.49
CA LEU A 16 8.70 1.97 11.52
C LEU A 16 9.20 1.74 10.09
N GLN A 17 10.31 2.39 9.66
CA GLN A 17 10.77 2.28 8.27
C GLN A 17 11.08 0.82 7.86
N PRO A 18 11.82 0.03 8.66
CA PRO A 18 12.13 -1.36 8.30
C PRO A 18 10.87 -2.21 8.19
N ILE A 19 9.89 -1.99 9.08
CA ILE A 19 8.62 -2.72 9.08
C ILE A 19 7.84 -2.38 7.81
N GLN A 20 7.71 -1.09 7.49
CA GLN A 20 7.01 -0.64 6.29
C GLN A 20 7.68 -1.16 5.01
N TYR A 21 9.01 -1.11 4.94
CA TYR A 21 9.79 -1.61 3.80
C TYR A 21 9.63 -3.13 3.61
N ASN A 22 9.82 -3.92 4.67
CA ASN A 22 9.70 -5.37 4.60
C ASN A 22 8.26 -5.80 4.25
N PHE A 23 7.27 -5.13 4.85
CA PHE A 23 5.87 -5.42 4.55
C PHE A 23 5.51 -5.11 3.10
N THR A 24 5.94 -3.95 2.58
CA THR A 24 5.71 -3.57 1.19
C THR A 24 6.39 -4.54 0.23
N THR A 25 7.65 -4.91 0.51
CA THR A 25 8.41 -5.88 -0.29
C THR A 25 7.72 -7.24 -0.33
N PHE A 26 7.23 -7.72 0.82
CA PHE A 26 6.52 -8.99 0.89
C PHE A 26 5.23 -8.98 0.07
N ILE A 27 4.41 -7.94 0.18
CA ILE A 27 3.13 -7.88 -0.54
C ILE A 27 3.34 -7.68 -2.03
N GLU A 28 4.15 -6.71 -2.44
CA GLU A 28 4.27 -6.30 -3.85
C GLU A 28 5.31 -7.12 -4.62
N GLY A 29 6.39 -7.54 -3.96
CA GLY A 29 7.45 -8.36 -4.54
C GLY A 29 7.18 -9.85 -4.41
N ASP A 30 7.15 -10.36 -3.18
CA ASP A 30 7.11 -11.81 -2.93
C ASP A 30 5.77 -12.42 -3.30
N LEU A 31 4.66 -11.74 -2.96
CA LEU A 31 3.32 -12.21 -3.29
C LEU A 31 2.84 -11.70 -4.65
N GLY A 32 3.37 -10.58 -5.15
CA GLY A 32 2.90 -9.95 -6.39
C GLY A 32 1.52 -9.28 -6.27
N GLY A 33 1.09 -8.94 -5.05
CA GLY A 33 -0.14 -8.23 -4.75
C GLY A 33 0.02 -6.70 -4.83
N GLN A 34 -0.98 -5.97 -4.35
CA GLN A 34 -0.97 -4.50 -4.32
C GLN A 34 -1.40 -3.98 -2.94
N ILE A 35 -0.75 -2.94 -2.43
CA ILE A 35 -1.19 -2.20 -1.24
C ILE A 35 -1.94 -0.94 -1.68
N ILE A 36 -3.14 -0.72 -1.14
CA ILE A 36 -3.93 0.49 -1.36
C ILE A 36 -4.26 1.11 -0.02
N GLN A 37 -4.00 2.40 0.15
CA GLN A 37 -4.51 3.14 1.29
C GLN A 37 -5.97 3.54 1.04
N ILE A 38 -6.90 3.05 1.86
CA ILE A 38 -8.32 3.44 1.78
C ILE A 38 -8.57 4.69 2.63
N THR A 39 -7.96 4.74 3.82
CA THR A 39 -8.04 5.87 4.75
C THR A 39 -6.71 6.04 5.48
N ASP A 40 -6.59 7.09 6.28
CA ASP A 40 -5.40 7.40 7.09
C ASP A 40 -4.91 6.24 7.98
N SER A 41 -5.81 5.33 8.35
CA SER A 41 -5.54 4.20 9.26
C SER A 41 -5.83 2.83 8.66
N ARG A 42 -6.23 2.74 7.38
CA ARG A 42 -6.66 1.49 6.75
C ARG A 42 -5.92 1.26 5.43
N LEU A 43 -5.28 0.10 5.33
CA LEU A 43 -4.70 -0.43 4.12
C LEU A 43 -5.54 -1.61 3.62
N MET A 44 -5.70 -1.72 2.31
CA MET A 44 -6.26 -2.87 1.62
C MET A 44 -5.16 -3.58 0.85
N LEU A 45 -5.12 -4.91 0.98
CA LEU A 45 -4.18 -5.77 0.29
C LEU A 45 -4.94 -6.49 -0.81
N LEU A 46 -4.53 -6.28 -2.05
CA LEU A 46 -5.12 -6.95 -3.20
C LEU A 46 -4.29 -8.19 -3.56
N PRO A 47 -4.95 -9.32 -3.89
CA PRO A 47 -4.27 -10.47 -4.48
C PRO A 47 -3.58 -10.13 -5.80
N PRO A 48 -2.68 -11.01 -6.28
CA PRO A 48 -2.04 -10.83 -7.57
C PRO A 48 -3.04 -10.73 -8.72
N GLY A 49 -2.78 -9.82 -9.66
CA GLY A 49 -3.65 -9.57 -10.82
C GLY A 49 -4.86 -8.67 -10.55
N CYS A 50 -5.16 -8.35 -9.29
CA CYS A 50 -6.15 -7.34 -8.94
C CYS A 50 -5.50 -5.94 -8.97
N ARG A 51 -6.20 -4.95 -9.55
CA ARG A 51 -5.74 -3.55 -9.59
C ARG A 51 -6.88 -2.58 -9.29
N GLY A 52 -6.59 -1.62 -8.42
CA GLY A 52 -7.53 -0.57 -8.04
C GLY A 52 -8.72 -1.08 -7.22
N LEU A 53 -9.46 -0.15 -6.62
CA LEU A 53 -10.71 -0.41 -5.93
C LEU A 53 -11.76 0.52 -6.52
N LYS A 54 -12.98 0.03 -6.75
CA LYS A 54 -14.07 0.87 -7.23
C LYS A 54 -14.53 1.84 -6.12
N GLY A 55 -14.48 3.14 -6.34
CA GLY A 55 -14.93 4.23 -5.47
C GLY A 55 -13.80 5.06 -4.85
N ILE A 56 -12.53 4.83 -5.21
CA ILE A 56 -11.38 5.61 -4.75
C ILE A 56 -10.74 6.38 -5.93
N GLU A 57 -10.16 7.55 -5.67
CA GLU A 57 -9.51 8.39 -6.70
C GLU A 57 -8.45 7.63 -7.53
N MET A 58 -7.89 6.56 -6.95
CA MET A 58 -6.92 5.66 -7.56
C MET A 58 -7.48 4.79 -8.70
N GLU A 59 -8.82 4.74 -8.90
CA GLU A 59 -9.44 4.09 -10.07
C GLU A 59 -8.91 4.63 -11.40
N ALA A 60 -8.73 5.95 -11.50
CA ALA A 60 -8.39 6.63 -12.75
C ALA A 60 -6.99 6.26 -13.28
N PHE A 61 -6.14 5.69 -12.43
CA PHE A 61 -4.75 5.34 -12.73
C PHE A 61 -4.49 3.82 -12.74
N ALA A 62 -5.50 2.99 -12.48
CA ALA A 62 -5.34 1.53 -12.37
C ALA A 62 -5.25 0.79 -13.73
N ALA A 63 -5.65 1.44 -14.82
CA ALA A 63 -5.54 0.87 -16.17
C ALA A 63 -4.12 1.07 -16.72
N SER A 64 -3.42 -0.02 -17.06
CA SER A 64 -2.19 0.09 -17.84
C SER A 64 -2.51 0.58 -19.26
N ALA A 65 -1.54 1.22 -19.92
CA ALA A 65 -1.66 1.64 -21.32
C ALA A 65 -2.07 0.46 -22.25
N GLU A 66 -1.67 -0.76 -21.89
CA GLU A 66 -2.05 -2.00 -22.59
C GLU A 66 -3.53 -2.36 -22.43
N GLU A 67 -4.12 -2.15 -21.26
CA GLU A 67 -5.54 -2.39 -20.98
C GLU A 67 -6.45 -1.35 -21.67
N LEU A 68 -5.97 -0.09 -21.73
CA LEU A 68 -6.63 0.98 -22.50
C LEU A 68 -6.54 0.74 -24.01
N GLY A 69 -5.48 0.08 -24.49
CA GLY A 69 -5.33 -0.35 -25.88
C GLY A 69 -6.29 -1.49 -26.28
N ARG A 70 -6.62 -2.38 -25.33
CA ARG A 70 -7.54 -3.52 -25.57
C ARG A 70 -9.02 -3.14 -25.61
N ARG A 71 -9.42 -2.01 -25.02
CA ARG A 71 -10.82 -1.53 -25.05
C ARG A 71 -11.22 -0.78 -26.32
N ARG A 72 -10.34 -0.74 -27.32
CA ARG A 72 -10.61 -0.13 -28.63
C ARG A 72 -10.91 -1.21 -29.67
N LEU A 73 -12.02 -1.93 -29.46
CA LEU A 73 -12.76 -2.70 -30.47
C LEU A 73 -14.26 -2.58 -30.20
#